data_AF-A0A6M1SSV7-F1
#
_entry.id   AF-A0A6M1SSV7-F1
#
_cell.length_a   1.000
_cell.length_b   1.000
_cell.length_c   1.000
_cell.angle_alpha   90.00
_cell.angle_beta   90.00
_cell.angle_gamma   90.00
#
_symmetry.space_group_name_H-M   'P 1'
#
loop_
_entity.id
_entity.type
_entity.pdbx_description
1 polymer ?
#
loop_
_entity_poly.entity_id
_entity_poly.type
_entity_poly.pdbx_seq_one_letter_code
_entity_poly.pdbx_strand_id
1 'polypeptide(L)'
;AKRVDWVKAPHKIENVSFAPGNISIKWFEDGVLNAAYNCIDRHLDKRGDQTAIIWEGDDPSQSKHISYKELHDEVCRMANILRTRNVKKGDRVTIYLPMIPEAAYAILACARIGAIHSVVFAGFSPDSLAQRINDCESKIVITADEGLRGGRKVPLKANLDAALEKSPGVDWVVVVKRTGGTINMNPTRDLWYHDAAKMVTTECP
;
A
#
# COMPACT_ATOMS: atom_id res chain seq x y z
N ALA A 1 6.76 -19.01 -16.47
CA ALA A 1 7.94 -18.54 -15.73
C ALA A 1 8.68 -17.35 -16.39
N LYS A 2 8.99 -17.36 -17.69
CA LYS A 2 9.91 -16.37 -18.32
C LYS A 2 9.45 -14.90 -18.45
N ARG A 3 8.20 -14.55 -18.08
CA ARG A 3 7.66 -13.17 -18.22
C ARG A 3 7.97 -12.26 -17.02
N VAL A 4 8.39 -12.86 -15.92
CA VAL A 4 8.74 -12.19 -14.67
C VAL A 4 10.16 -12.57 -14.31
N ASP A 5 10.82 -11.66 -13.61
CA ASP A 5 12.16 -11.84 -13.10
C ASP A 5 12.08 -12.49 -11.73
N TRP A 6 12.91 -13.52 -11.56
CA TRP A 6 12.93 -14.34 -10.35
C TRP A 6 14.23 -14.08 -9.61
N VAL A 7 14.15 -13.97 -8.28
CA VAL A 7 15.32 -14.09 -7.41
C VAL A 7 15.82 -15.53 -7.43
N LYS A 8 14.88 -16.49 -7.40
CA LYS A 8 15.14 -17.92 -7.62
C LYS A 8 14.12 -18.44 -8.62
N ALA A 9 14.58 -18.85 -9.80
CA ALA A 9 13.69 -19.40 -10.82
C ALA A 9 13.07 -20.74 -10.34
N PRO A 10 11.78 -20.99 -10.61
CA PRO A 10 11.11 -22.22 -10.22
C PRO A 10 11.52 -23.37 -11.16
N HIS A 11 11.69 -24.56 -10.60
CA HIS A 11 11.80 -25.81 -11.36
C HIS A 11 10.45 -26.54 -11.43
N LYS A 12 9.58 -26.33 -10.44
CA LYS A 12 8.23 -26.92 -10.40
C LYS A 12 7.21 -25.92 -10.91
N ILE A 13 6.63 -26.19 -12.07
CA ILE A 13 5.66 -25.28 -12.69
C ILE A 13 4.31 -25.35 -11.98
N GLU A 14 3.82 -26.56 -11.72
CA GLU A 14 2.47 -26.82 -11.20
C GLU A 14 2.50 -28.00 -10.22
N ASN A 15 1.76 -27.86 -9.13
CA ASN A 15 1.46 -28.91 -8.15
C ASN A 15 0.04 -28.66 -7.63
N VAL A 16 -0.96 -29.18 -8.34
CA VAL A 16 -2.38 -28.88 -8.09
C VAL A 16 -3.21 -30.14 -7.88
N SER A 17 -4.19 -30.05 -6.98
CA SER A 17 -5.25 -31.01 -6.78
C SER A 17 -6.56 -30.27 -6.55
N PHE A 18 -7.60 -30.68 -7.27
CA PHE A 18 -8.97 -30.19 -7.15
C PHE A 18 -9.91 -31.25 -6.55
N ALA A 19 -9.38 -32.39 -6.12
CA ALA A 19 -10.19 -33.48 -5.58
C ALA A 19 -10.91 -33.03 -4.30
N PRO A 20 -12.20 -33.37 -4.11
CA PRO A 20 -12.91 -33.10 -2.86
C PRO A 20 -12.15 -33.63 -1.65
N GLY A 21 -11.97 -32.80 -0.62
CA GLY A 21 -11.19 -33.16 0.58
C GLY A 21 -9.66 -33.09 0.42
N ASN A 22 -9.14 -32.80 -0.77
CA ASN A 22 -7.71 -32.64 -1.06
C ASN A 22 -7.47 -31.48 -2.04
N ILE A 23 -8.09 -30.31 -1.78
CA ILE A 23 -7.88 -29.12 -2.61
C ILE A 23 -6.55 -28.48 -2.21
N SER A 24 -5.60 -28.42 -3.15
CA SER A 24 -4.27 -27.82 -2.97
C SER A 24 -3.83 -27.20 -4.27
N ILE A 25 -3.61 -25.89 -4.33
CA ILE A 25 -3.26 -25.17 -5.56
C ILE A 25 -1.93 -24.45 -5.36
N LYS A 26 -0.86 -24.97 -5.99
CA LYS A 26 0.48 -24.37 -5.91
C LYS A 26 1.08 -24.24 -7.30
N TRP A 27 1.47 -23.01 -7.63
CA TRP A 27 2.14 -22.67 -8.87
C TRP A 27 3.52 -22.13 -8.53
N PHE A 28 4.56 -22.62 -9.22
CA PHE A 28 5.94 -22.14 -9.02
C PHE A 28 6.39 -22.22 -7.55
N GLU A 29 6.00 -23.30 -6.83
CA GLU A 29 6.10 -23.40 -5.37
C GLU A 29 7.54 -23.31 -4.82
N ASP A 30 8.54 -23.55 -5.66
CA ASP A 30 9.96 -23.48 -5.34
C ASP A 30 10.66 -22.20 -5.83
N GLY A 31 9.91 -21.32 -6.51
CA GLY A 31 10.37 -20.04 -7.03
C GLY A 31 10.23 -18.90 -6.04
N VAL A 32 11.12 -17.91 -6.14
CA VAL A 32 11.10 -16.70 -5.30
C VAL A 32 11.19 -15.48 -6.20
N LEU A 33 10.29 -14.51 -5.99
CA LEU A 33 10.26 -13.23 -6.70
C LEU A 33 9.78 -12.13 -5.75
N ASN A 34 9.95 -10.87 -6.16
CA ASN A 34 9.32 -9.72 -5.53
C ASN A 34 8.45 -8.98 -6.56
N ALA A 35 7.23 -8.64 -6.19
CA ALA A 35 6.29 -7.98 -7.10
C ALA A 35 6.70 -6.53 -7.38
N ALA A 36 7.15 -5.78 -6.37
CA ALA A 36 7.62 -4.41 -6.56
C ALA A 36 8.82 -4.36 -7.51
N TYR A 37 9.78 -5.30 -7.37
CA TYR A 37 10.91 -5.43 -8.30
C TYR A 37 10.45 -5.61 -9.76
N ASN A 38 9.48 -6.50 -9.98
CA ASN A 38 8.93 -6.77 -11.31
C ASN A 38 8.09 -5.62 -11.88
N CYS A 39 7.46 -4.83 -11.02
CA CYS A 39 6.63 -3.70 -11.40
C CYS A 39 7.42 -2.41 -11.60
N ILE A 40 8.58 -2.26 -10.95
CA ILE A 40 9.32 -1.00 -10.87
C ILE A 40 10.80 -1.22 -11.21
N ASP A 41 11.54 -1.90 -10.33
CA ASP A 41 13.00 -1.88 -10.29
C ASP A 41 13.63 -2.37 -11.61
N ARG A 42 13.14 -3.47 -12.18
CA ARG A 42 13.64 -4.01 -13.46
C ARG A 42 13.49 -3.05 -14.65
N HIS A 43 12.69 -2.00 -14.50
CA HIS A 43 12.46 -0.99 -15.53
C HIS A 43 13.37 0.23 -15.40
N LEU A 44 14.03 0.45 -14.25
CA LEU A 44 14.75 1.68 -13.96
C LEU A 44 15.89 1.96 -14.95
N ASP A 45 16.73 0.97 -15.25
CA ASP A 45 17.90 1.14 -16.12
C ASP A 45 17.55 1.63 -17.53
N LYS A 46 16.38 1.23 -18.06
CA LYS A 46 15.98 1.51 -19.45
C LYS A 46 14.85 2.51 -19.58
N ARG A 47 14.04 2.67 -18.53
CA ARG A 47 12.76 3.40 -18.55
C ARG A 47 12.60 4.30 -17.32
N GLY A 48 13.67 4.59 -16.58
CA GLY A 48 13.63 5.37 -15.34
C GLY A 48 12.86 6.69 -15.49
N ASP A 49 13.12 7.44 -16.55
CA ASP A 49 12.47 8.74 -16.82
C ASP A 49 11.12 8.60 -17.55
N GLN A 50 10.75 7.39 -17.99
CA GLN A 50 9.45 7.17 -18.62
C GLN A 50 8.34 7.22 -17.58
N THR A 51 7.23 7.89 -17.91
CA THR A 51 6.00 7.88 -17.10
C THR A 51 5.51 6.44 -16.85
N ALA A 52 5.43 6.08 -15.57
CA ALA A 52 4.86 4.84 -15.08
C ALA A 52 3.38 5.00 -14.69
N ILE A 53 3.03 6.12 -14.06
CA ILE A 53 1.66 6.44 -13.64
C ILE A 53 1.29 7.81 -14.21
N ILE A 54 0.14 7.85 -14.90
CA ILE A 54 -0.57 9.09 -15.17
C ILE A 54 -1.68 9.16 -14.13
N TRP A 55 -1.55 10.06 -13.17
CA TRP A 55 -2.58 10.30 -12.16
C TRP A 55 -3.43 11.49 -12.58
N GLU A 56 -4.70 11.25 -12.82
CA GLU A 56 -5.68 12.29 -13.08
C GLU A 56 -6.36 12.70 -11.78
N GLY A 57 -6.19 13.96 -11.41
CA GLY A 57 -6.84 14.55 -10.25
C GLY A 57 -8.34 14.76 -10.47
N ASP A 58 -9.06 15.02 -9.38
CA ASP A 58 -10.46 15.50 -9.47
C ASP A 58 -10.54 16.87 -10.17
N ASP A 59 -9.50 17.69 -9.96
CA ASP A 59 -9.18 18.88 -10.75
C ASP A 59 -8.02 18.52 -11.71
N PRO A 60 -8.20 18.64 -13.03
CA PRO A 60 -7.17 18.35 -14.03
C PRO A 60 -5.88 19.16 -13.85
N SER A 61 -5.94 20.34 -13.21
CA SER A 61 -4.75 21.14 -12.90
C SER A 61 -3.82 20.48 -11.88
N GLN A 62 -4.32 19.47 -11.14
CA GLN A 62 -3.55 18.72 -10.16
C GLN A 62 -2.94 17.44 -10.75
N SER A 63 -3.29 17.04 -11.97
CA SER A 63 -2.84 15.80 -12.58
C SER A 63 -1.31 15.72 -12.68
N LYS A 64 -0.77 14.50 -12.56
CA LYS A 64 0.68 14.24 -12.49
C LYS A 64 1.08 13.13 -13.44
N HIS A 65 2.26 13.30 -14.03
CA HIS A 65 2.99 12.23 -14.70
C HIS A 65 4.13 11.82 -13.77
N ILE A 66 4.09 10.58 -13.30
CA ILE A 66 5.05 10.03 -12.35
C ILE A 66 5.92 9.03 -13.10
N SER A 67 7.20 9.33 -13.22
CA SER A 67 8.21 8.46 -13.84
C SER A 67 8.46 7.18 -13.03
N TYR A 68 9.08 6.16 -13.64
CA TYR A 68 9.49 4.96 -12.90
C TYR A 68 10.46 5.29 -11.75
N LYS A 69 11.35 6.26 -11.94
CA LYS A 69 12.29 6.70 -10.92
C LYS A 69 11.58 7.37 -9.73
N GLU A 70 10.64 8.27 -9.99
CA GLU A 70 9.83 8.89 -8.93
C GLU A 70 8.96 7.84 -8.21
N LEU A 71 8.34 6.93 -8.96
CA LEU A 71 7.56 5.83 -8.37
C LEU A 71 8.43 4.95 -7.46
N HIS A 72 9.63 4.58 -7.90
CA HIS A 72 10.58 3.83 -7.09
C HIS A 72 10.92 4.54 -5.79
N ASP A 73 11.26 5.83 -5.87
CA ASP A 73 11.65 6.62 -4.72
C ASP A 73 10.51 6.73 -3.69
N GLU A 74 9.29 7.00 -4.14
CA GLU A 74 8.13 7.09 -3.23
C GLU A 74 7.74 5.73 -2.62
N VAL A 75 7.84 4.65 -3.40
CA VAL A 75 7.64 3.28 -2.89
C VAL A 75 8.68 2.92 -1.85
N CYS A 76 9.95 3.26 -2.06
CA CYS A 76 11.01 3.02 -1.10
C CYS A 76 10.83 3.84 0.18
N ARG A 77 10.43 5.12 0.08
CA ARG A 77 10.10 5.92 1.28
C ARG A 77 8.94 5.31 2.06
N MET A 78 7.84 4.96 1.39
CA MET A 78 6.70 4.32 2.03
C MET A 78 7.10 2.98 2.69
N ALA A 79 7.91 2.16 2.02
CA ALA A 79 8.42 0.90 2.56
C ALA A 79 9.29 1.12 3.81
N ASN A 80 10.19 2.11 3.78
CA ASN A 80 11.06 2.45 4.92
C ASN A 80 10.27 3.02 6.11
N ILE A 81 9.20 3.79 5.87
CA ILE A 81 8.27 4.23 6.92
C ILE A 81 7.64 3.01 7.61
N LEU A 82 7.12 2.05 6.83
CA LEU A 82 6.54 0.81 7.38
C LEU A 82 7.57 -0.02 8.16
N ARG A 83 8.79 -0.16 7.64
CA ARG A 83 9.89 -0.87 8.33
C ARG A 83 10.29 -0.19 9.64
N THR A 84 10.31 1.14 9.68
CA THR A 84 10.60 1.91 10.91
C THR A 84 9.52 1.71 11.97
N ARG A 85 8.30 1.35 11.53
CA ARG A 85 7.20 0.89 12.39
C ARG A 85 7.15 -0.62 12.57
N ASN A 86 8.27 -1.30 12.30
CA ASN A 86 8.51 -2.71 12.58
C ASN A 86 7.63 -3.69 11.79
N VAL A 87 7.10 -3.27 10.63
CA VAL A 87 6.39 -4.16 9.71
C VAL A 87 7.36 -5.17 9.11
N LYS A 88 6.99 -6.45 9.17
CA LYS A 88 7.78 -7.58 8.69
C LYS A 88 7.03 -8.35 7.61
N LYS A 89 7.74 -9.25 6.94
CA LYS A 89 7.14 -10.18 5.99
C LYS A 89 6.01 -10.98 6.65
N GLY A 90 4.84 -10.97 6.03
CA GLY A 90 3.63 -11.63 6.53
C GLY A 90 2.73 -10.76 7.41
N ASP A 91 3.20 -9.61 7.88
CA ASP A 91 2.34 -8.67 8.61
C ASP A 91 1.30 -8.06 7.66
N ARG A 92 0.13 -7.71 8.21
CA ARG A 92 -0.98 -7.14 7.45
C ARG A 92 -1.09 -5.63 7.64
N VAL A 93 -1.23 -4.93 6.52
CA VAL A 93 -1.35 -3.47 6.44
C VAL A 93 -2.65 -3.13 5.74
N THR A 94 -3.57 -2.47 6.42
CA THR A 94 -4.81 -2.00 5.80
C THR A 94 -4.56 -0.68 5.07
N ILE A 95 -5.04 -0.58 3.83
CA ILE A 95 -4.94 0.62 3.01
C ILE A 95 -6.36 1.16 2.77
N TYR A 96 -6.66 2.33 3.34
CA TYR A 96 -7.92 3.04 3.22
C TYR A 96 -7.66 4.43 2.60
N LEU A 97 -7.25 4.41 1.33
CA LEU A 97 -6.87 5.61 0.57
C LEU A 97 -7.85 5.87 -0.57
N PRO A 98 -8.05 7.16 -0.96
CA PRO A 98 -8.76 7.51 -2.19
C PRO A 98 -7.88 7.17 -3.42
N MET A 99 -8.38 7.46 -4.62
CA MET A 99 -7.62 7.28 -5.88
C MET A 99 -6.54 8.34 -6.04
N ILE A 100 -5.46 8.23 -5.25
CA ILE A 100 -4.28 9.10 -5.26
C ILE A 100 -3.01 8.25 -5.47
N PRO A 101 -1.88 8.84 -5.92
CA PRO A 101 -0.65 8.10 -6.20
C PRO A 101 -0.15 7.27 -5.00
N GLU A 102 -0.32 7.78 -3.79
CA GLU A 102 0.07 7.15 -2.54
C GLU A 102 -0.62 5.79 -2.32
N ALA A 103 -1.78 5.55 -2.93
CA ALA A 103 -2.43 4.24 -2.90
C ALA A 103 -1.58 3.18 -3.64
N ALA A 104 -1.05 3.51 -4.82
CA ALA A 104 -0.13 2.64 -5.54
C ALA A 104 1.19 2.48 -4.79
N TYR A 105 1.69 3.57 -4.19
CA TYR A 105 2.93 3.53 -3.41
C TYR A 105 2.79 2.61 -2.20
N ALA A 106 1.68 2.69 -1.47
CA ALA A 106 1.39 1.84 -0.31
C ALA A 106 1.29 0.34 -0.68
N ILE A 107 0.59 0.01 -1.77
CA ILE A 107 0.46 -1.37 -2.26
C ILE A 107 1.83 -1.94 -2.62
N LEU A 108 2.60 -1.21 -3.44
CA LEU A 108 3.91 -1.66 -3.90
C LEU A 108 4.94 -1.67 -2.76
N ALA A 109 4.85 -0.76 -1.79
CA ALA A 109 5.69 -0.77 -0.59
C ALA A 109 5.45 -2.01 0.27
N CYS A 110 4.19 -2.38 0.50
CA CYS A 110 3.85 -3.62 1.21
C CYS A 110 4.44 -4.84 0.46
N ALA A 111 4.22 -4.90 -0.85
CA ALA A 111 4.78 -5.96 -1.69
C ALA A 111 6.32 -6.01 -1.67
N ARG A 112 6.98 -4.85 -1.60
CA ARG A 112 8.44 -4.73 -1.53
C ARG A 112 8.99 -5.41 -0.27
N ILE A 113 8.39 -5.13 0.88
CA ILE A 113 8.86 -5.67 2.19
C ILE A 113 8.23 -7.03 2.55
N GLY A 114 7.38 -7.58 1.67
CA GLY A 114 6.69 -8.85 1.88
C GLY A 114 5.53 -8.78 2.88
N ALA A 115 5.02 -7.59 3.18
CA ALA A 115 3.79 -7.39 3.93
C ALA A 115 2.57 -7.69 3.04
N ILE A 116 1.44 -8.02 3.67
CA ILE A 116 0.18 -8.32 3.01
C ILE A 116 -0.69 -7.06 3.07
N HIS A 117 -0.93 -6.43 1.92
CA HIS A 117 -1.81 -5.26 1.85
C HIS A 117 -3.28 -5.67 1.78
N SER A 118 -4.12 -5.11 2.66
CA SER A 118 -5.57 -5.27 2.66
C SER A 118 -6.23 -3.96 2.27
N VAL A 119 -6.59 -3.83 0.99
CA VAL A 119 -7.15 -2.58 0.45
C VAL A 119 -8.64 -2.51 0.72
N VAL A 120 -9.07 -1.45 1.39
CA VAL A 120 -10.48 -1.18 1.71
C VAL A 120 -10.94 0.04 0.95
N PHE A 121 -12.04 -0.09 0.22
CA PHE A 121 -12.57 1.00 -0.59
C PHE A 121 -12.90 2.23 0.27
N ALA A 122 -12.39 3.40 -0.13
CA ALA A 122 -12.51 4.68 0.58
C ALA A 122 -13.96 5.15 0.85
N GLY A 123 -14.96 4.57 0.16
CA GLY A 123 -16.38 4.86 0.39
C GLY A 123 -17.08 3.98 1.43
N PHE A 124 -16.39 3.01 2.03
CA PHE A 124 -17.01 2.15 3.05
C PHE A 124 -17.29 2.89 4.37
N SER A 125 -18.31 2.42 5.09
CA SER A 125 -18.66 2.90 6.42
C SER A 125 -17.59 2.51 7.45
N PRO A 126 -17.51 3.24 8.60
CA PRO A 126 -16.61 2.89 9.69
C PRO A 126 -16.77 1.43 10.17
N ASP A 127 -18.01 0.91 10.23
CA ASP A 127 -18.27 -0.48 10.62
C ASP A 127 -17.68 -1.49 9.63
N SER A 128 -17.86 -1.21 8.33
CA SER A 128 -17.30 -2.06 7.26
C SER A 128 -15.76 -2.04 7.27
N LEU A 129 -15.17 -0.90 7.61
CA LEU A 129 -13.72 -0.74 7.76
C LEU A 129 -13.21 -1.50 8.98
N ALA A 130 -13.85 -1.33 10.15
CA ALA A 130 -13.47 -2.00 11.40
C ALA A 130 -13.50 -3.53 11.27
N GLN A 131 -14.55 -4.08 10.65
CA GLN A 131 -14.65 -5.52 10.39
C GLN A 131 -13.46 -6.06 9.59
N ARG A 132 -13.03 -5.35 8.55
CA ARG A 132 -11.90 -5.75 7.70
C ARG A 132 -10.55 -5.59 8.40
N ILE A 133 -10.40 -4.55 9.22
CA ILE A 133 -9.20 -4.35 10.04
C ILE A 133 -9.06 -5.50 11.04
N ASN A 134 -10.16 -5.86 11.71
CA ASN A 134 -10.16 -6.92 12.73
C ASN A 134 -9.93 -8.30 12.12
N ASP A 135 -10.64 -8.64 11.04
CA ASP A 135 -10.49 -9.93 10.34
C ASP A 135 -9.08 -10.12 9.78
N CYS A 136 -8.47 -9.04 9.27
CA CYS A 136 -7.10 -9.07 8.77
C CYS A 136 -6.05 -8.95 9.89
N GLU A 137 -6.45 -8.70 11.13
CA GLU A 137 -5.55 -8.39 12.26
C GLU A 137 -4.48 -7.35 11.89
N SER A 138 -4.89 -6.31 11.16
CA SER A 138 -3.97 -5.27 10.69
C SER A 138 -3.43 -4.46 11.86
N LYS A 139 -2.10 -4.38 11.97
CA LYS A 139 -1.44 -3.55 12.98
C LYS A 139 -1.18 -2.11 12.53
N ILE A 140 -1.23 -1.89 11.22
CA ILE A 140 -1.01 -0.57 10.61
C ILE A 140 -2.12 -0.27 9.62
N VAL A 141 -2.59 0.97 9.64
CA VAL A 141 -3.52 1.50 8.64
C VAL A 141 -2.89 2.69 7.92
N ILE A 142 -2.99 2.73 6.59
CA ILE A 142 -2.62 3.88 5.78
C ILE A 142 -3.91 4.54 5.28
N THR A 143 -4.09 5.83 5.56
CA THR A 143 -5.27 6.62 5.16
C THR A 143 -4.88 8.02 4.67
N ALA A 144 -5.86 8.82 4.28
CA ALA A 144 -5.69 10.25 4.03
C ALA A 144 -6.54 11.08 5.00
N ASP A 145 -6.25 12.38 5.07
CA ASP A 145 -7.08 13.37 5.77
C ASP A 145 -8.53 13.34 5.27
N GLU A 146 -8.71 13.63 3.98
CA GLU A 146 -9.97 13.57 3.26
C GLU A 146 -9.73 13.01 1.84
N GLY A 147 -10.73 12.33 1.28
CA GLY A 147 -10.81 12.04 -0.15
C GLY A 147 -11.52 13.17 -0.89
N LEU A 148 -11.27 13.29 -2.19
CA LEU A 148 -11.99 14.20 -3.09
C LEU A 148 -12.51 13.41 -4.29
N ARG A 149 -13.82 13.51 -4.58
CA ARG A 149 -14.45 12.87 -5.74
C ARG A 149 -15.66 13.66 -6.22
N GLY A 150 -15.63 14.10 -7.47
CA GLY A 150 -16.67 14.96 -8.05
C GLY A 150 -16.88 16.25 -7.27
N GLY A 151 -15.79 16.87 -6.79
CA GLY A 151 -15.79 18.06 -5.94
C GLY A 151 -16.24 17.82 -4.49
N ARG A 152 -16.69 16.60 -4.13
CA ARG A 152 -17.16 16.28 -2.79
C ARG A 152 -16.05 15.70 -1.93
N LYS A 153 -15.96 16.18 -0.70
CA LYS A 153 -15.03 15.68 0.31
C LYS A 153 -15.58 14.43 0.99
N VAL A 154 -14.70 13.47 1.21
CA VAL A 154 -14.98 12.25 2.00
C VAL A 154 -14.09 12.29 3.24
N PRO A 155 -14.63 12.29 4.47
CA PRO A 155 -13.85 12.50 5.69
C PRO A 155 -13.14 11.21 6.14
N LEU A 156 -12.12 10.77 5.38
CA LEU A 156 -11.45 9.48 5.57
C LEU A 156 -10.83 9.32 6.96
N LYS A 157 -10.16 10.35 7.49
CA LYS A 157 -9.57 10.25 8.83
C LYS A 157 -10.64 10.10 9.91
N ALA A 158 -11.73 10.86 9.83
CA ALA A 158 -12.82 10.76 10.80
C ALA A 158 -13.50 9.38 10.74
N ASN A 159 -13.72 8.85 9.53
CA ASN A 159 -14.25 7.50 9.36
C ASN A 159 -13.33 6.43 9.93
N LEU A 160 -12.01 6.58 9.75
CA LEU A 160 -11.02 5.68 10.34
C LEU A 160 -11.05 5.77 11.86
N ASP A 161 -11.08 6.96 12.45
CA ASP A 161 -11.11 7.11 13.91
C ASP A 161 -12.32 6.39 14.53
N ALA A 162 -13.51 6.56 13.94
CA ALA A 162 -14.72 5.84 14.35
C ALA A 162 -14.61 4.32 14.16
N ALA A 163 -13.86 3.84 13.17
CA ALA A 163 -13.58 2.42 12.98
C ALA A 163 -12.61 1.89 14.05
N LEU A 164 -11.58 2.67 14.41
CA LEU A 164 -10.55 2.28 15.37
C LEU A 164 -11.07 2.16 16.80
N GLU A 165 -12.15 2.84 17.16
CA GLU A 165 -12.89 2.60 18.40
C GLU A 165 -13.37 1.14 18.54
N LYS A 166 -13.56 0.45 17.40
CA LYS A 166 -14.02 -0.95 17.30
C LYS A 166 -12.90 -1.90 16.86
N SER A 167 -11.68 -1.40 16.73
CA SER A 167 -10.52 -2.15 16.21
C SER A 167 -9.26 -1.85 17.04
N PRO A 168 -9.17 -2.39 18.27
CA PRO A 168 -8.08 -2.05 19.22
C PRO A 168 -6.69 -2.59 18.81
N GLY A 169 -6.57 -3.35 17.73
CA GLY A 169 -5.31 -3.98 17.30
C GLY A 169 -4.38 -3.12 16.45
N VAL A 170 -4.73 -1.86 16.18
CA VAL A 170 -3.93 -0.96 15.32
C VAL A 170 -2.94 -0.15 16.15
N ASP A 171 -1.65 -0.40 15.93
CA ASP A 171 -0.53 0.27 16.61
C ASP A 171 -0.23 1.65 15.99
N TRP A 172 -0.30 1.76 14.66
CA TRP A 172 0.11 2.98 13.95
C TRP A 172 -0.82 3.32 12.78
N VAL A 173 -1.01 4.62 12.54
CA VAL A 173 -1.71 5.14 11.37
C VAL A 173 -0.82 6.10 10.59
N VAL A 174 -0.66 5.84 9.29
CA VAL A 174 0.01 6.75 8.36
C VAL A 174 -1.05 7.55 7.62
N VAL A 175 -0.99 8.89 7.72
CA VAL A 175 -1.98 9.80 7.14
C VAL A 175 -1.36 10.61 6.01
N VAL A 176 -1.95 10.53 4.81
CA VAL A 176 -1.61 11.36 3.65
C VAL A 176 -2.40 12.68 3.72
N LYS A 177 -1.73 13.81 3.47
CA LYS A 177 -2.38 15.12 3.39
C LYS A 177 -2.86 15.38 1.95
N ARG A 178 -4.10 15.03 1.63
CA ARG A 178 -4.68 15.17 0.29
C ARG A 178 -5.41 16.51 0.09
N THR A 179 -6.17 16.98 1.08
CA THR A 179 -6.94 18.23 0.97
C THR A 179 -6.43 19.32 1.90
N GLY A 180 -5.71 18.96 2.97
CA GLY A 180 -5.35 19.88 4.04
C GLY A 180 -6.52 20.29 4.93
N GLY A 181 -7.61 19.53 4.92
CA GLY A 181 -8.76 19.73 5.82
C GLY A 181 -8.38 19.60 7.29
N THR A 182 -9.19 20.21 8.16
CA THR A 182 -9.02 20.09 9.61
C THR A 182 -9.46 18.70 10.07
N ILE A 183 -8.51 17.92 10.61
CA ILE A 183 -8.75 16.57 11.12
C ILE A 183 -8.18 16.41 12.53
N ASN A 184 -8.66 15.41 13.25
CA ASN A 184 -8.04 14.98 14.49
C ASN A 184 -6.84 14.05 14.21
N MET A 185 -5.72 14.28 14.88
CA MET A 185 -4.52 13.44 14.83
C MET A 185 -4.17 13.01 16.26
N ASN A 186 -4.12 11.71 16.51
CA ASN A 186 -3.67 11.16 17.78
C ASN A 186 -2.12 11.14 17.82
N PRO A 187 -1.47 11.92 18.70
CA PRO A 187 0.00 12.06 18.70
C PRO A 187 0.76 10.78 19.07
N THR A 188 0.10 9.78 19.69
CA THR A 188 0.75 8.52 20.06
C THR A 188 0.62 7.43 18.99
N ARG A 189 -0.26 7.61 17.99
CA ARG A 189 -0.63 6.59 16.99
C ARG A 189 -0.48 7.09 15.56
N ASP A 190 -0.84 8.33 15.29
CA ASP A 190 -0.98 8.88 13.94
C ASP A 190 0.27 9.67 13.55
N LEU A 191 0.72 9.51 12.30
CA LEU A 191 1.82 10.27 11.73
C LEU A 191 1.50 10.75 10.31
N TRP A 192 2.02 11.92 9.96
CA TRP A 192 1.93 12.43 8.60
C TRP A 192 2.92 11.74 7.67
N TYR A 193 2.44 11.24 6.54
CA TYR A 193 3.26 10.61 5.51
C TYR A 193 4.38 11.54 5.02
N HIS A 194 4.05 12.79 4.67
CA HIS A 194 4.99 13.74 4.10
C HIS A 194 6.12 14.16 5.06
N ASP A 195 5.89 14.10 6.37
CA ASP A 195 6.93 14.38 7.36
C ASP A 195 7.79 13.14 7.61
N ALA A 196 7.17 11.96 7.72
CA ALA A 196 7.90 10.71 7.84
C ALA A 196 8.76 10.40 6.61
N ALA A 197 8.28 10.75 5.41
CA ALA A 197 9.00 10.57 4.15
C ALA A 197 10.31 11.38 4.08
N LYS A 198 10.40 12.53 4.78
CA LYS A 198 11.64 13.33 4.87
C LYS A 198 12.69 12.68 5.79
N MET A 199 12.26 11.77 6.65
CA MET A 199 13.12 11.12 7.66
C MET A 199 13.68 9.77 7.19
N VAL A 200 13.34 9.33 5.97
CA VAL A 200 13.77 8.05 5.41
C VAL A 200 14.42 8.24 4.04
N THR A 201 15.30 7.33 3.67
CA THR A 201 15.96 7.33 2.36
C THR A 201 15.06 6.72 1.28
N THR A 202 15.43 6.95 0.02
CA THR A 202 14.85 6.30 -1.16
C THR A 202 15.51 4.95 -1.47
N GLU A 203 16.42 4.48 -0.63
CA GLU A 203 17.04 3.17 -0.73
C GLU A 203 16.33 2.21 0.23
N CYS A 204 15.64 1.20 -0.32
CA CYS A 204 15.01 0.14 0.48
C CYS A 204 15.47 -1.23 -0.03
N PRO A 205 16.30 -1.96 0.77
CA PRO A 205 16.70 -3.32 0.46
C PRO A 205 15.54 -4.32 0.64
#